data_AF-A0A9D4VD28-F1
#
_entry.id   AF-A0A9D4VD28-F1
#
_cell.length_a   1.000
_cell.length_b   1.000
_cell.length_c   1.000
_cell.angle_alpha   90.00
_cell.angle_beta   90.00
_cell.angle_gamma   90.00
#
_symmetry.space_group_name_H-M   'P 1'
#
loop_
_entity.id
_entity.type
_entity.pdbx_description
1 polymer ?
#
loop_
_entity_poly.entity_id
_entity_poly.type
_entity_poly.pdbx_seq_one_letter_code
_entity_poly.pdbx_strand_id
1 'polypeptide(L)'
;MGDSTIKFNVVCDMLEAVSKARKLTVKRKHLRTFFDHVYTDPKCYSILRLLLPNLDKERPAYGFKESVLAKCISDALGLAKDSPDARRLLDWKRGPSESAGLRQVKAERKRQRS
;
A
#
# COMPACT_ATOMS: atom_id res chain seq x y z
N MET A 1 4.21 -25.01 22.65
CA MET A 1 3.94 -23.56 22.50
C MET A 1 3.22 -23.43 21.18
N GLY A 2 1.92 -23.16 21.18
CA GLY A 2 1.13 -23.12 19.96
C GLY A 2 1.45 -21.85 19.20
N ASP A 3 2.05 -21.99 18.02
CA ASP A 3 2.18 -20.92 17.04
C ASP A 3 0.78 -20.53 16.57
N SER A 4 0.11 -19.66 17.32
CA SER A 4 -1.12 -18.99 16.90
C SER A 4 -0.77 -18.11 15.72
N THR A 5 -0.74 -18.71 14.52
CA THR A 5 -0.41 -18.03 13.28
C THR A 5 -1.55 -17.09 12.94
N ILE A 6 -1.40 -15.82 13.33
CA ILE A 6 -2.37 -14.79 13.01
C ILE A 6 -2.29 -14.52 11.51
N LYS A 7 -3.44 -14.57 10.85
CA LYS A 7 -3.51 -14.27 9.42
C LYS A 7 -3.14 -12.80 9.19
N PHE A 8 -2.32 -12.55 8.18
CA PHE A 8 -1.84 -11.21 7.88
C PHE A 8 -2.97 -10.22 7.54
N ASN A 9 -4.07 -10.68 6.95
CA ASN A 9 -5.22 -9.81 6.66
C ASN A 9 -5.81 -9.18 7.94
N VAL A 10 -5.80 -9.90 9.08
CA VAL A 10 -6.28 -9.37 10.36
C VAL A 10 -5.41 -8.19 10.83
N VAL A 11 -4.11 -8.23 10.55
CA VAL A 11 -3.20 -7.12 10.79
C VAL A 11 -3.54 -5.93 9.88
N CYS A 12 -3.75 -6.19 8.59
CA CYS A 12 -4.14 -5.15 7.62
C CYS A 12 -5.48 -4.49 8.00
N ASP A 13 -6.47 -5.26 8.40
CA ASP A 13 -7.79 -4.76 8.82
C ASP A 13 -7.67 -3.85 10.05
N MET A 14 -6.82 -4.22 11.01
CA MET A 14 -6.52 -3.38 12.17
C MET A 14 -5.81 -2.08 11.77
N LEU A 15 -4.77 -2.16 10.93
CA LEU A 15 -4.04 -1.00 10.42
C LEU A 15 -4.96 -0.04 9.67
N GLU A 16 -5.85 -0.58 8.85
CA GLU A 16 -6.84 0.18 8.09
C GLU A 16 -7.85 0.88 9.02
N ALA A 17 -8.33 0.19 10.06
CA ALA A 17 -9.20 0.78 11.07
C ALA A 17 -8.50 1.93 11.83
N VAL A 18 -7.21 1.76 12.17
CA VAL A 18 -6.40 2.81 12.80
C VAL A 18 -6.16 3.99 11.85
N SER A 19 -5.90 3.73 10.57
CA SER A 19 -5.69 4.75 9.53
C SER A 19 -6.94 5.63 9.34
N LYS A 20 -8.12 4.99 9.23
CA LYS A 20 -9.42 5.66 9.05
C LYS A 20 -9.90 6.42 10.29
N ALA A 21 -9.51 5.99 11.49
CA ALA A 21 -9.95 6.62 12.74
C ALA A 21 -9.41 8.06 12.86
N ARG A 22 -10.32 9.03 13.05
CA ARG A 22 -9.92 10.44 13.19
C ARG A 22 -9.42 10.80 14.59
N LYS A 23 -10.00 10.20 15.64
CA LYS A 23 -9.67 10.50 17.05
C LYS A 23 -8.59 9.56 17.57
N LEU A 24 -7.61 10.09 18.30
CA LEU A 24 -6.53 9.31 18.90
C LEU A 24 -7.04 8.24 19.88
N THR A 25 -8.10 8.54 20.62
CA THR A 25 -8.74 7.59 21.54
C THR A 25 -9.26 6.35 20.82
N VAL A 26 -9.81 6.52 19.62
CA VAL A 26 -10.31 5.43 18.78
C VAL A 26 -9.14 4.63 18.19
N LYS A 27 -8.09 5.30 17.71
CA LYS A 27 -6.85 4.63 17.26
C LYS A 27 -6.27 3.73 18.35
N ARG A 28 -6.16 4.26 19.57
CA ARG A 28 -5.69 3.52 20.75
C ARG A 28 -6.59 2.34 21.08
N LYS A 29 -7.91 2.51 20.99
CA LYS A 29 -8.88 1.43 21.21
C LYS A 29 -8.66 0.28 20.23
N HIS A 30 -8.53 0.55 18.93
CA HIS A 30 -8.28 -0.49 17.92
C HIS A 30 -6.99 -1.26 18.21
N LEU A 31 -5.89 -0.55 18.46
CA LEU A 31 -4.60 -1.17 18.80
C LEU A 31 -4.69 -2.03 20.07
N ARG A 32 -5.31 -1.50 21.12
CA ARG A 32 -5.44 -2.20 22.39
C ARG A 32 -6.30 -3.45 22.27
N THR A 33 -7.45 -3.38 21.60
CA THR A 33 -8.28 -4.56 21.31
C THR A 33 -7.49 -5.62 20.53
N PHE A 34 -6.65 -5.22 19.57
CA PHE A 34 -5.82 -6.14 18.81
C PHE A 34 -4.77 -6.83 19.68
N PHE A 35 -4.03 -6.11 20.52
CA PHE A 35 -3.02 -6.71 21.40
C PHE A 35 -3.62 -7.50 22.58
N ASP A 36 -4.76 -7.07 23.12
CA ASP A 36 -5.38 -7.73 24.27
C ASP A 36 -6.10 -9.04 23.87
N HIS A 37 -6.59 -9.16 22.63
CA HIS A 37 -7.46 -10.27 22.22
C HIS A 37 -7.04 -11.04 20.97
N VAL A 38 -6.23 -10.45 20.09
CA VAL A 38 -5.89 -11.07 18.79
C VAL A 38 -4.43 -11.51 18.78
N TYR A 39 -3.52 -10.62 19.16
CA TYR A 39 -2.08 -10.85 19.15
C TYR A 39 -1.56 -11.00 20.58
N THR A 40 -1.72 -12.20 21.14
CA THR A 40 -1.37 -12.52 22.52
C THR A 40 0.03 -13.12 22.67
N ASP A 41 0.83 -13.18 21.60
CA ASP A 41 2.21 -13.65 21.69
C ASP A 41 3.04 -12.66 22.55
N PRO A 42 3.60 -13.13 23.68
CA PRO A 42 4.33 -12.28 24.61
C PRO A 42 5.56 -11.61 24.00
N LYS A 43 6.12 -12.15 22.91
CA LYS A 43 7.30 -11.56 22.27
C LYS A 43 6.95 -10.39 21.37
N CYS A 44 5.72 -10.29 20.84
CA CYS A 44 5.21 -9.20 19.99
C CYS A 44 6.09 -8.76 18.80
N TYR A 45 7.24 -9.39 18.57
CA TYR A 45 8.26 -8.86 17.69
C TYR A 45 7.82 -8.91 16.24
N SER A 46 7.15 -10.00 15.85
CA SER A 46 6.70 -10.19 14.47
C SER A 46 5.71 -9.14 14.01
N ILE A 47 4.87 -8.61 14.90
CA ILE A 47 3.93 -7.53 14.59
C ILE A 47 4.55 -6.14 14.78
N LEU A 48 5.37 -5.95 15.82
CA LEU A 48 5.96 -4.65 16.14
C LEU A 48 6.86 -4.13 15.01
N ARG A 49 7.64 -4.99 14.36
CA ARG A 49 8.44 -4.59 13.18
C ARG A 49 7.59 -4.12 11.99
N LEU A 50 6.34 -4.57 11.88
CA LEU A 50 5.41 -4.12 10.83
C LEU A 50 4.71 -2.80 11.20
N LEU A 51 4.41 -2.60 12.49
CA LEU A 51 3.81 -1.37 13.01
C LEU A 51 4.80 -0.21 13.06
N LEU A 52 6.06 -0.51 13.36
CA LEU A 52 7.15 0.44 13.53
C LEU A 52 8.28 0.11 12.57
N PRO A 53 8.04 0.16 11.25
CA PRO A 53 9.01 -0.28 10.24
C PRO A 53 10.33 0.51 10.30
N ASN A 54 10.27 1.77 10.73
CA ASN A 54 11.46 2.62 10.87
C ASN A 54 12.38 2.19 12.03
N LEU A 55 11.91 1.33 12.94
CA LEU A 55 12.68 0.80 14.06
C LEU A 55 13.18 -0.62 13.82
N ASP A 56 12.83 -1.25 12.69
CA ASP A 56 13.35 -2.56 12.30
C ASP A 56 14.79 -2.43 11.81
N LYS A 57 15.74 -2.94 12.62
CA LYS A 57 17.18 -2.92 12.33
C LYS A 57 17.73 -4.27 11.86
N GLU A 58 16.98 -5.35 12.05
CA GLU A 58 17.43 -6.70 11.67
C GLU A 58 17.29 -6.91 10.17
N ARG A 59 16.33 -6.24 9.55
CA ARG A 59 16.09 -6.36 8.12
C ARG A 59 16.91 -5.35 7.32
N PRO A 60 17.68 -5.78 6.30
CA PRO A 60 18.38 -4.87 5.41
C PRO A 60 17.40 -4.09 4.53
N ALA A 61 17.88 -3.01 3.91
CA ALA A 61 17.08 -2.21 3.00
C ALA A 61 16.50 -3.07 1.86
N TYR A 62 15.20 -2.94 1.60
CA TYR A 62 14.51 -3.70 0.54
C TYR A 62 14.99 -3.36 -0.87
N GLY A 63 15.65 -2.21 -1.07
CA GLY A 63 16.18 -1.79 -2.37
C GLY A 63 15.11 -1.48 -3.44
N PHE A 64 13.82 -1.46 -3.08
CA PHE A 64 12.74 -1.20 -4.03
C PHE A 64 12.42 0.29 -4.16
N LYS A 65 12.39 0.76 -5.41
CA LYS A 65 11.79 2.04 -5.79
C LYS A 65 10.35 1.81 -6.21
N GLU A 66 9.51 2.83 -6.03
CA GLU A 66 8.09 2.77 -6.39
C GLU A 66 7.88 2.49 -7.88
N SER A 67 8.81 2.94 -8.74
CA SER A 67 8.78 2.66 -10.18
C SER A 67 8.97 1.18 -10.52
N VAL A 68 9.70 0.42 -9.69
CA VAL A 68 9.86 -1.03 -9.86
C VAL A 68 8.57 -1.72 -9.42
N LEU A 69 8.01 -1.33 -8.28
CA LEU A 69 6.72 -1.86 -7.80
C LEU A 69 5.60 -1.64 -8.82
N ALA A 70 5.51 -0.44 -9.40
CA ALA A 70 4.54 -0.13 -10.44
C ALA A 70 4.65 -1.07 -11.65
N LYS A 71 5.87 -1.38 -12.10
CA LYS A 71 6.11 -2.32 -13.19
C LYS A 71 5.71 -3.74 -12.79
N CYS A 72 6.17 -4.21 -11.64
CA CYS A 72 5.84 -5.55 -11.14
C CYS A 72 4.32 -5.77 -11.02
N ILE A 73 3.58 -4.79 -10.50
CA ILE A 73 2.13 -4.85 -10.40
C ILE A 73 1.49 -4.85 -11.80
N SER A 74 1.97 -3.98 -12.71
CA SER A 74 1.45 -3.92 -14.08
C SER A 74 1.64 -5.24 -14.83
N ASP A 75 2.82 -5.84 -14.69
CA ASP A 75 3.17 -7.10 -15.32
C ASP A 75 2.36 -8.26 -14.72
N ALA A 76 2.23 -8.32 -13.38
CA ALA A 76 1.47 -9.36 -12.70
C ALA A 76 -0.03 -9.33 -13.04
N LEU A 77 -0.58 -8.14 -13.28
CA LEU A 77 -1.98 -7.95 -13.68
C LEU A 77 -2.19 -8.01 -15.21
N GLY A 78 -1.13 -8.15 -16.01
CA GLY A 78 -1.20 -8.18 -17.47
C GLY A 78 -1.72 -6.88 -18.08
N LEU A 79 -1.45 -5.73 -17.46
CA LEU A 79 -1.93 -4.44 -17.94
C LEU A 79 -1.24 -4.06 -19.26
N ALA A 80 -2.01 -3.62 -20.25
CA ALA A 80 -1.46 -3.00 -21.44
C ALA A 80 -0.66 -1.74 -21.05
N LYS A 81 0.51 -1.54 -21.67
CA LYS A 81 1.46 -0.45 -21.31
C LYS A 81 0.85 0.95 -21.43
N ASP A 82 -0.14 1.09 -22.30
CA ASP A 82 -0.88 2.31 -22.60
C ASP A 82 -2.27 2.34 -21.96
N SER A 83 -2.59 1.38 -21.09
CA SER A 83 -3.82 1.44 -20.30
C SER A 83 -3.77 2.62 -19.33
N PRO A 84 -4.92 3.23 -19.02
CA PRO A 84 -5.00 4.27 -17.99
C PRO A 84 -4.42 3.80 -16.64
N ASP A 85 -4.66 2.55 -16.26
CA ASP A 85 -4.22 1.99 -14.98
C ASP A 85 -2.70 1.77 -14.93
N ALA A 86 -2.10 1.24 -16.00
CA ALA A 86 -0.65 1.10 -16.10
C ALA A 86 0.04 2.46 -16.05
N ARG A 87 -0.50 3.46 -16.76
CA ARG A 87 0.00 4.84 -16.69
C ARG A 87 -0.14 5.44 -15.30
N ARG A 88 -1.25 5.20 -14.60
CA ARG A 88 -1.46 5.68 -13.23
C ARG A 88 -0.47 5.08 -12.24
N LEU A 89 -0.14 3.80 -12.38
CA LEU A 89 0.89 3.14 -11.56
C LEU A 89 2.28 3.72 -11.84
N LEU A 90 2.64 3.90 -13.12
CA LEU A 90 3.96 4.39 -13.51
C LEU A 90 4.15 5.88 -13.18
N ASP A 91 3.11 6.69 -13.40
CA ASP A 91 3.08 8.14 -13.14
C ASP A 91 2.43 8.47 -11.79
N TRP A 92 2.59 7.62 -10.76
CA TRP A 92 1.88 7.74 -9.47
C TRP A 92 2.03 9.09 -8.76
N LYS A 93 3.11 9.85 -9.05
CA LYS A 93 3.33 11.20 -8.54
C LYS A 93 2.48 12.27 -9.24
N ARG A 94 2.05 12.01 -10.48
CA ARG A 94 1.16 12.88 -11.24
C ARG A 94 -0.26 12.51 -10.85
N GLY A 95 -0.97 13.47 -10.26
CA GLY A 95 -2.29 13.23 -9.71
C GLY A 95 -3.26 12.62 -10.74
N PRO A 96 -4.41 12.08 -10.27
CA PRO A 96 -5.40 11.43 -11.14
C PRO A 96 -5.88 12.29 -12.33
N SER A 97 -5.84 13.63 -12.21
CA SER A 97 -6.27 14.55 -13.27
C SER A 97 -5.23 14.74 -14.40
N GLU A 98 -3.94 14.63 -14.10
CA GLU A 98 -2.87 14.87 -15.08
C GLU A 98 -2.55 13.63 -15.92
N SER A 99 -2.67 12.43 -15.34
CA SER A 99 -2.31 11.16 -15.98
C SER A 99 -3.33 10.68 -17.02
N ALA A 100 -4.61 11.02 -16.87
CA ALA A 100 -5.68 10.61 -17.80
C ALA A 100 -5.97 11.66 -18.90
N GLY A 101 -5.96 12.96 -18.58
CA GLY A 101 -6.52 13.98 -19.48
C GLY A 101 -5.58 14.52 -20.56
N LEU A 102 -4.27 14.67 -20.28
CA LEU A 102 -3.44 15.55 -21.12
C LEU A 102 -2.93 14.89 -22.42
N ARG A 103 -2.87 13.54 -22.47
CA ARG A 103 -2.36 12.81 -23.64
C ARG A 103 -3.47 12.43 -24.63
N GLN A 104 -4.66 12.11 -24.15
CA GLN A 104 -5.82 11.82 -25.01
C GLN A 104 -6.25 13.07 -25.79
N VAL A 105 -6.31 14.23 -25.12
CA VAL A 105 -6.65 15.52 -25.78
C VAL A 105 -5.60 15.93 -26.82
N LYS A 106 -4.31 15.63 -26.58
CA LYS A 106 -3.24 15.92 -27.56
C LYS A 106 -3.25 14.96 -28.76
N ALA A 107 -3.58 13.68 -28.55
CA ALA A 107 -3.70 12.70 -29.63
C ALA A 107 -4.91 12.98 -30.53
N GLU A 108 -6.06 13.35 -29.94
CA GLU A 108 -7.28 13.71 -30.66
C GLU A 108 -7.09 14.99 -31.49
N ARG A 109 -6.48 16.03 -30.91
CA ARG A 109 -6.18 17.30 -31.62
C ARG A 109 -5.19 17.16 -32.76
N LYS A 110 -4.32 16.13 -32.74
CA LYS A 110 -3.37 15.85 -33.82
C LYS A 110 -4.04 15.10 -34.97
N ARG A 111 -5.06 14.29 -34.69
CA ARG A 111 -5.89 13.61 -35.72
C ARG A 111 -6.84 14.55 -36.44
N GLN A 112 -7.33 15.60 -35.77
CA GLN A 112 -8.21 16.61 -36.38
C GLN A 112 -7.46 17.70 -37.17
N ARG A 113 -6.12 17.63 -37.26
CA ARG A 113 -5.26 18.59 -37.98
C ARG A 113 -4.45 17.95 -39.11
N SER A 114 -4.75 16.70 -39.46
CA SER A 114 -4.27 15.99 -40.67
C SER A 114 -5.46 15.67 -41.54
#